data_AF-A0A445N168-F1
#
_entry.id   AF-A0A445N168-F1
#
_cell.length_a   1.000
_cell.length_b   1.000
_cell.length_c   1.000
_cell.angle_alpha   90.00
_cell.angle_beta   90.00
_cell.angle_gamma   90.00
#
_symmetry.space_group_name_H-M   'P 1'
#
loop_
_entity.id
_entity.type
_entity.pdbx_description
1 polymer ?
#
loop_
_entity_poly.entity_id
_entity_poly.type
_entity_poly.pdbx_seq_one_letter_code
_entity_poly.pdbx_strand_id
1 'polypeptide(L)' 'MGIELLIQLVVLNNLLSEAYLTQVYQNQEEKPIEAVYTFPLPSRAVLLGVKITIGERKLQGVVVEISEEIV' A
#
# COMPACT_ATOMS: atom_id res chain seq x y z
N MET A 1 14.01 2.07 -11.28
CA MET A 1 12.80 1.44 -10.68
C MET A 1 11.60 1.77 -11.56
N GLY A 2 11.13 0.80 -12.35
CA GLY A 2 9.88 0.95 -13.10
C GLY A 2 8.69 0.80 -12.17
N ILE A 3 7.67 1.62 -12.35
CA ILE A 3 6.42 1.58 -11.57
C ILE A 3 5.28 1.38 -12.56
N GLU A 4 4.50 0.32 -12.36
CA GLU A 4 3.22 0.15 -13.02
C GLU A 4 2.11 0.43 -12.00
N LEU A 5 1.31 1.47 -12.27
CA LEU A 5 0.21 1.89 -11.42
C LEU A 5 -1.08 1.30 -11.96
N LEU A 6 -1.74 0.46 -11.17
CA LEU A 6 -3.06 -0.07 -11.49
C LEU A 6 -4.04 0.35 -10.39
N ILE A 7 -4.88 1.34 -10.70
CA ILE A 7 -6.10 1.57 -9.91
C ILE A 7 -7.10 0.53 -10.38
N GLN A 8 -7.42 -0.41 -9.50
CA GLN A 8 -8.23 -1.55 -9.89
C GLN A 8 -9.71 -1.32 -9.65
N LEU A 9 -10.07 -0.60 -8.58
CA LEU A 9 -11.47 -0.40 -8.23
C LEU A 9 -11.67 0.83 -7.35
N VAL A 10 -12.70 1.61 -7.66
CA VAL A 10 -13.31 2.57 -6.74
C VAL A 10 -14.78 2.20 -6.59
N VAL A 11 -15.23 1.98 -5.36
CA VAL A 11 -16.62 1.67 -5.01
C VAL A 11 -17.22 2.89 -4.31
N LEU A 12 -18.36 3.36 -4.81
CA LEU A 12 -19.11 4.46 -4.22
C LEU A 12 -20.33 3.91 -3.46
N ASN A 13 -20.32 4.10 -2.15
CA ASN A 13 -21.39 3.70 -1.24
C ASN A 13 -21.99 4.95 -0.61
N ASN A 14 -22.98 5.54 -1.29
CA ASN A 14 -23.66 6.76 -0.88
C ASN A 14 -22.70 7.96 -0.75
N LEU A 15 -22.27 8.31 0.46
CA LEU A 15 -21.31 9.39 0.74
C LEU A 15 -19.89 8.89 1.02
N LEU A 16 -19.65 7.57 0.95
CA LEU A 16 -18.35 6.95 1.17
C LEU A 16 -17.78 6.45 -0.16
N SER A 17 -16.49 6.71 -0.38
CA SER A 17 -15.73 6.10 -1.46
C SER A 17 -14.69 5.17 -0.88
N GLU A 18 -14.62 3.95 -1.39
CA GLU A 18 -13.56 2.98 -1.09
C GLU A 18 -12.73 2.77 -2.36
N ALA A 19 -11.41 2.82 -2.23
CA ALA A 19 -10.50 2.71 -3.36
C ALA A 19 -9.44 1.64 -3.10
N TYR A 20 -9.17 0.84 -4.12
CA TYR A 20 -8.16 -0.21 -4.12
C TYR A 20 -7.05 0.14 -5.11
N LEU A 21 -5.83 0.26 -4.58
CA LEU A 21 -4.63 0.58 -5.34
C LEU A 21 -3.68 -0.63 -5.38
N THR A 22 -3.32 -1.06 -6.58
CA THR A 22 -2.29 -2.08 -6.80
C THR A 22 -1.11 -1.43 -7.51
N GLN A 23 0.08 -1.51 -6.92
CA GLN A 23 1.31 -1.03 -7.52
C GLN A 23 2.30 -2.16 -7.64
N VAL A 24 2.84 -2.33 -8.84
CA VAL A 24 3.86 -3.33 -9.13
C VAL A 24 5.18 -2.61 -9.38
N TYR A 25 6.19 -3.03 -8.62
CA TYR A 25 7.53 -2.47 -8.68
C TYR A 25 8.51 -3.54 -9.13
N GLN A 26 9.44 -3.16 -10.01
CA GLN A 26 10.56 -4.00 -10.39
C GLN A 26 11.88 -3.31 -10.01
N ASN A 27 12.70 -4.00 -9.23
CA ASN A 27 14.10 -3.62 -9.08
C ASN A 27 14.81 -3.87 -10.41
N GLN A 28 15.36 -2.81 -11.00
CA GLN A 28 16.09 -2.87 -12.27
C GLN A 28 17.61 -2.83 -12.06
N GLU A 29 18.06 -2.70 -10.81
CA GLU A 29 19.47 -2.74 -10.46
C GLU A 29 19.96 -4.19 -10.37
N GLU A 30 21.25 -4.39 -10.62
CA GLU A 30 21.91 -5.71 -10.48
C GLU A 30 22.16 -6.12 -9.03
N LYS A 31 21.78 -5.27 -8.07
CA LYS A 31 22.01 -5.46 -6.64
C LYS A 31 20.74 -5.28 -5.81
N PRO A 32 20.66 -5.85 -4.60
CA PRO A 32 19.60 -5.53 -3.65
C PRO A 32 19.52 -4.02 -3.37
N ILE A 33 18.31 -3.51 -3.20
CA ILE A 33 18.03 -2.11 -2.88
C ILE A 33 17.17 -2.00 -1.63
N GLU A 34 17.25 -0.85 -0.98
CA GLU A 34 16.24 -0.40 -0.03
C GLU A 34 15.19 0.42 -0.77
N ALA A 35 13.91 0.12 -0.53
CA ALA A 35 12.80 0.84 -1.14
C ALA A 35 11.85 1.35 -0.06
N VAL A 36 11.50 2.62 -0.13
CA VAL A 36 10.50 3.25 0.73
C VAL A 36 9.24 3.47 -0.09
N TYR A 37 8.13 2.90 0.37
CA TYR A 37 6.81 3.15 -0.21
C TYR A 37 6.06 4.13 0.68
N THR A 38 5.69 5.28 0.12
CA THR A 38 4.85 6.27 0.79
C THR A 38 3.43 6.13 0.27
N PHE A 39 2.49 5.88 1.17
CA PHE A 39 1.07 5.79 0.83
C PHE A 39 0.58 7.11 0.24
N PRO A 40 0.01 7.13 -0.98
CA PRO A 40 -0.64 8.31 -1.54
C PRO A 40 -2.04 8.45 -0.91
N LEU A 41 -2.10 8.82 0.37
CA LEU A 41 -3.35 8.95 1.11
C LEU A 41 -3.88 10.39 1.01
N PRO A 42 -5.09 10.61 0.45
CA PRO A 42 -5.73 11.92 0.50
C PRO A 42 -5.94 12.43 1.93
N SER A 43 -5.91 13.74 2.12
CA SER A 43 -6.07 14.37 3.45
C SER A 43 -7.38 14.06 4.18
N ARG A 44 -8.40 13.57 3.46
CA ARG A 44 -9.72 13.17 4.01
C ARG A 44 -9.98 11.68 3.87
N ALA A 45 -8.94 10.87 3.69
CA ALA A 45 -9.04 9.41 3.60
C ALA A 45 -8.33 8.75 4.77
N VAL A 46 -8.73 7.50 5.05
CA VAL A 46 -8.08 6.63 6.03
C VAL A 46 -7.61 5.36 5.34
N LEU A 47 -6.46 4.84 5.75
CA LEU A 47 -5.95 3.56 5.24
C LEU A 47 -6.69 2.42 5.92
N LEU A 48 -7.42 1.60 5.15
CA LEU A 48 -8.17 0.46 5.67
C LEU A 48 -7.31 -0.80 5.81
N GLY A 49 -6.23 -0.91 5.04
CA GLY A 49 -5.29 -2.03 5.11
C GLY A 49 -4.25 -1.99 4.00
N VAL A 50 -3.23 -2.84 4.13
CA VAL A 50 -2.18 -3.02 3.13
C VAL A 50 -1.78 -4.49 3.03
N LYS A 51 -1.57 -4.96 1.80
CA LYS A 51 -1.01 -6.27 1.48
C LYS A 51 0.20 -6.06 0.60
N ILE A 52 1.33 -6.64 0.97
CA ILE A 52 2.58 -6.53 0.22
C ILE A 52 3.07 -7.93 -0.11
N THR A 53 3.44 -8.15 -1.36
CA THR A 53 4.12 -9.37 -1.79
C THR A 53 5.53 -9.02 -2.27
N ILE A 54 6.55 -9.64 -1.67
CA ILE A 54 7.96 -9.45 -2.04
C ILE A 54 8.55 -10.83 -2.34
N GLY A 55 8.73 -11.13 -3.63
CA GLY A 55 9.01 -12.50 -4.06
C GLY A 55 7.89 -13.44 -3.59
N GLU A 56 8.22 -14.43 -2.77
CA GLU A 56 7.25 -15.37 -2.19
C GLU A 56 6.66 -14.91 -0.84
N ARG A 57 7.22 -13.85 -0.24
CA ARG A 57 6.80 -13.37 1.09
C ARG A 57 5.53 -12.55 0.96
N LYS A 58 4.51 -12.88 1.76
CA LYS A 58 3.27 -12.10 1.90
C LYS A 58 3.26 -11.41 3.26
N LEU A 59 3.10 -10.09 3.26
CA LEU A 59 2.98 -9.26 4.45
C LEU A 59 1.58 -8.63 4.48
N GLN A 60 0.96 -8.63 5.65
CA GLN A 60 -0.34 -8.00 5.90
C GLN A 60 -0.15 -6.93 6.96
N GLY A 61 -0.47 -5.68 6.63
CA GLY A 61 -0.51 -4.61 7.63
C GLY A 61 -1.74 -4.75 8.50
N VAL A 62 -1.57 -4.52 9.80
CA VAL A 62 -2.64 -4.42 10.79
C VAL A 62 -2.72 -2.97 11.23
N VAL A 63 -3.91 -2.38 11.13
CA VAL A 63 -4.16 -1.04 11.65
C VAL A 63 -4.42 -1.17 13.14
N VAL A 64 -3.60 -0.50 13.94
CA VAL A 64 -3.75 -0.44 15.40
C VAL A 64 -4.04 1.00 15.81
N GLU A 65 -4.77 1.17 16.90
CA GLU A 65 -4.86 2.47 17.56
C GLU A 65 -3.45 2.89 18.00
N ILE A 66 -3.17 4.19 17.91
CA ILE A 66 -1.92 4.74 18.46
C ILE A 66 -2.10 4.79 19.98
N SER A 67 -1.95 3.64 20.64
CA SER A 67 -2.09 3.55 22.09
C SER A 67 -1.01 2.75 22.81
N GLU A 68 -0.01 2.16 22.14
CA GLU A 68 1.10 1.49 22.82
C GLU A 68 2.33 1.31 21.91
N GLU A 69 3.53 1.32 22.52
CA GLU A 69 4.83 1.22 21.84
C GLU A 69 4.88 0.04 20.85
N ILE A 70 5.19 0.35 19.59
CA ILE A 70 5.51 -0.65 18.57
C ILE A 70 6.93 -1.14 18.89
N VAL A 71 7.04 -2.30 19.55
CA VAL A 71 8.31 -3.01 19.82
C VAL A 71 8.85 -3.66 18.56
#